data_AF-A0A946ITQ5-F1
#
_entry.id   AF-A0A946ITQ5-F1
#
_cell.length_a   1.000
_cell.length_b   1.000
_cell.length_c   1.000
_cell.angle_alpha   90.00
_cell.angle_beta   90.00
_cell.angle_gamma   90.00
#
_symmetry.space_group_name_H-M   'P 1'
#
loop_
_entity.id
_entity.type
_entity.pdbx_description
1 polymer ?
#
loop_
_entity_poly.entity_id
_entity_poly.type
_entity_poly.pdbx_seq_one_letter_code
_entity_poly.pdbx_strand_id
1 'polypeptide(L)'
;MTQQRKSIKHKTPVKAMRDKCIECMGGKDSEDYRRRIKECVSVDCPIFAFRFGKDPHRHPNLSNDQRKRMANRMDKVNLARRIVGKIGANSNDIDATDT
;
A
#
# COMPACT_ATOMS: atom_id res chain seq x y z
N MET A 1 28.51 1.50 20.48
CA MET A 1 28.04 1.77 19.10
C MET A 1 26.63 1.21 18.96
N THR A 2 25.60 2.04 19.11
CA THR A 2 24.20 1.60 18.99
C THR A 2 23.83 1.50 17.51
N GLN A 3 23.85 0.29 16.95
CA GLN A 3 23.32 0.05 15.61
C GLN A 3 21.80 0.22 15.62
N GLN A 4 21.33 1.38 15.16
CA GLN A 4 19.92 1.60 14.88
C GLN A 4 19.52 0.72 13.69
N ARG A 5 18.76 -0.36 13.92
CA ARG A 5 18.21 -1.19 12.84
C ARG A 5 17.19 -0.38 12.04
N LYS A 6 17.57 0.03 10.83
CA LYS A 6 16.65 0.63 9.86
C LYS A 6 15.57 -0.40 9.50
N SER A 7 14.30 -0.09 9.77
CA SER A 7 13.20 -1.00 9.45
C SER A 7 13.00 -1.08 7.93
N ILE A 8 13.13 -2.28 7.38
CA ILE A 8 12.83 -2.54 5.96
C ILE A 8 11.31 -2.61 5.81
N LYS A 9 10.76 -1.75 4.95
CA LYS A 9 9.31 -1.75 4.66
C LYS A 9 8.99 -2.90 3.69
N HIS A 10 8.57 -4.04 4.23
CA HIS A 10 8.10 -5.16 3.42
C HIS A 10 6.66 -4.93 2.92
N LYS A 11 6.38 -5.36 1.69
CA LYS A 11 5.02 -5.40 1.15
C LYS A 11 4.23 -6.50 1.85
N THR A 12 2.92 -6.31 1.97
CA THR A 12 2.04 -7.42 2.37
C THR A 12 2.04 -8.48 1.27
N PRO A 13 1.83 -9.78 1.59
CA PRO A 13 1.85 -10.85 0.60
C PRO A 13 0.92 -10.59 -0.60
N VAL A 14 -0.30 -10.12 -0.32
CA VAL A 14 -1.30 -9.77 -1.35
C VAL A 14 -0.83 -8.64 -2.27
N LYS A 15 -0.09 -7.65 -1.74
CA LYS A 15 0.50 -6.59 -2.56
C LYS A 15 1.63 -7.12 -3.44
N ALA A 16 2.46 -8.03 -2.91
CA ALA A 16 3.52 -8.67 -3.68
C ALA A 16 2.95 -9.53 -4.82
N MET A 17 1.92 -10.34 -4.54
CA MET A 17 1.21 -11.12 -5.58
C MET A 17 0.58 -10.21 -6.64
N ARG A 18 -0.04 -9.10 -6.23
CA ARG A 18 -0.58 -8.11 -7.17
C ARG A 18 0.49 -7.53 -8.07
N ASP A 19 1.64 -7.16 -7.51
CA ASP A 19 2.79 -6.64 -8.26
C ASP A 19 3.32 -7.69 -9.25
N LYS A 20 3.31 -8.98 -8.89
CA LYS A 20 3.67 -10.06 -9.82
C LYS A 20 2.73 -10.12 -11.03
N CYS A 21 1.43 -9.92 -10.83
CA CYS A 21 0.49 -9.83 -11.94
C CYS A 21 0.74 -8.58 -12.81
N ILE A 22 1.19 -7.46 -12.22
CA ILE A 22 1.57 -6.26 -13.00
C ILE A 22 2.78 -6.55 -13.87
N GLU A 23 3.83 -7.12 -13.28
CA GLU A 23 5.05 -7.50 -14.00
C GLU A 23 4.74 -8.48 -15.15
N CYS A 24 3.94 -9.51 -14.89
CA CYS A 24 3.50 -10.49 -15.88
C CYS A 24 2.77 -9.85 -17.08
N MET A 25 2.02 -8.76 -16.85
CA MET A 25 1.24 -8.06 -17.89
C MET A 25 1.94 -6.83 -18.49
N GLY A 26 3.27 -6.75 -18.37
CA GLY A 26 4.09 -5.72 -19.00
C GLY A 26 4.46 -4.53 -18.11
N GLY A 27 4.25 -4.63 -16.80
CA GLY A 27 4.67 -3.60 -15.85
C GLY A 27 3.64 -2.48 -15.63
N LYS A 28 3.97 -1.53 -14.73
CA LYS A 28 3.08 -0.39 -14.41
C LYS A 28 3.05 0.65 -15.51
N ASP A 29 4.09 0.70 -16.32
CA ASP A 29 4.26 1.67 -17.42
C ASP A 29 3.56 1.22 -18.70
N SER A 30 3.01 0.00 -18.72
CA SER A 30 2.13 -0.48 -19.79
C SER A 30 0.73 0.10 -19.61
N GLU A 31 0.27 0.91 -20.56
CA GLU A 31 -1.06 1.56 -20.53
C GLU A 31 -2.21 0.61 -20.15
N ASP A 32 -2.11 -0.66 -20.55
CA ASP A 32 -3.18 -1.65 -20.50
C ASP A 32 -3.04 -2.73 -19.42
N TYR A 33 -2.03 -2.66 -18.53
CA TYR A 33 -1.77 -3.77 -17.57
C TYR A 33 -3.00 -4.11 -16.72
N ARG A 34 -3.83 -3.12 -16.37
CA ARG A 34 -5.05 -3.35 -15.57
C ARG A 34 -6.08 -4.18 -16.32
N ARG A 35 -6.29 -3.88 -17.60
CA ARG A 35 -7.22 -4.60 -18.48
C ARG A 35 -6.74 -6.03 -18.71
N ARG A 36 -5.46 -6.21 -19.04
CA ARG A 36 -4.84 -7.53 -19.24
C ARG A 36 -4.92 -8.44 -18.01
N ILE A 37 -4.79 -7.89 -16.81
CA ILE A 37 -4.96 -8.65 -15.56
C ILE A 37 -6.42 -9.06 -15.35
N LYS A 38 -7.38 -8.21 -15.72
CA LYS A 38 -8.80 -8.51 -15.65
C LYS A 38 -9.17 -9.64 -16.63
N GLU A 39 -8.61 -9.59 -17.83
CA GLU A 39 -8.83 -10.53 -18.94
C GLU A 39 -7.91 -11.76 -18.90
N CYS A 40 -7.05 -11.87 -17.88
CA CYS A 40 -6.16 -13.02 -17.74
C CYS A 40 -6.96 -14.32 -17.70
N VAL A 41 -6.61 -15.26 -18.57
CA VAL A 41 -7.27 -16.58 -18.71
C VAL A 41 -6.52 -17.70 -17.98
N SER A 42 -5.40 -17.39 -17.33
CA SER A 42 -4.57 -18.36 -16.60
C SER A 42 -5.19 -18.72 -15.25
N VAL A 43 -6.35 -19.38 -15.28
CA VAL A 43 -7.11 -19.78 -14.08
C VAL A 43 -6.34 -20.71 -13.15
N ASP A 44 -5.43 -21.53 -13.70
CA ASP A 44 -4.55 -22.44 -12.94
C ASP A 44 -3.32 -21.74 -12.35
N CYS A 45 -3.17 -20.43 -12.57
CA CYS A 45 -2.08 -19.67 -11.97
C CYS A 45 -2.25 -19.66 -10.43
N PRO A 46 -1.23 -20.05 -9.63
CA PRO A 46 -1.35 -20.13 -8.18
C PRO A 46 -1.77 -18.83 -7.49
N ILE A 47 -1.51 -17.68 -8.12
CA ILE A 47 -1.87 -16.36 -7.60
C ILE A 47 -3.08 -15.73 -8.29
N PHE A 48 -3.78 -16.46 -9.15
CA PHE A 48 -4.90 -15.94 -9.96
C PHE A 48 -5.99 -15.31 -9.09
N ALA A 49 -6.34 -15.95 -7.98
CA ALA A 49 -7.37 -15.45 -7.06
C ALA A 49 -6.98 -14.13 -6.36
N PHE A 50 -5.68 -13.83 -6.29
CA PHE A 50 -5.13 -12.64 -5.65
C PHE A 50 -4.83 -11.50 -6.64
N ARG A 51 -5.07 -11.72 -7.95
CA ARG A 51 -4.66 -10.80 -9.04
C ARG A 51 -5.23 -9.38 -8.94
N PHE A 52 -6.27 -9.18 -8.13
CA PHE A 52 -6.87 -7.87 -7.86
C PHE A 52 -6.39 -7.22 -6.56
N GLY A 53 -5.40 -7.80 -5.88
CA GLY A 53 -4.87 -7.27 -4.62
C GLY A 53 -5.83 -7.44 -3.46
N LYS A 54 -6.69 -8.46 -3.53
CA LYS A 54 -7.60 -8.89 -2.45
C LYS A 54 -7.31 -10.36 -2.15
N ASP A 55 -7.38 -10.69 -0.87
CA ASP A 55 -7.24 -12.06 -0.39
C ASP A 55 -8.64 -12.70 -0.35
N PRO A 56 -8.91 -13.75 -1.15
CA PRO A 56 -10.20 -14.43 -1.18
C PRO A 56 -10.50 -15.16 0.14
N HIS A 57 -9.52 -15.43 0.99
CA HIS A 57 -9.71 -16.11 2.27
C HIS A 57 -9.96 -15.14 3.42
N ARG A 58 -9.82 -13.83 3.16
CA ARG A 58 -9.92 -12.80 4.20
C ARG A 58 -11.34 -12.25 4.30
N HIS A 59 -12.15 -12.89 5.15
CA HIS A 59 -13.48 -12.44 5.52
C HIS A 59 -13.50 -11.97 6.98
N PRO A 60 -13.23 -10.68 7.26
CA PRO A 60 -13.26 -10.18 8.62
C PRO A 60 -14.70 -10.19 9.16
N ASN A 61 -14.98 -11.02 10.16
CA ASN A 61 -16.23 -10.99 10.92
C ASN A 61 -16.16 -9.86 11.96
N LEU A 62 -16.50 -8.64 11.53
CA LEU A 62 -16.46 -7.44 12.37
C LEU A 62 -17.87 -6.92 12.59
N SER A 63 -18.21 -6.62 13.85
CA SER A 63 -19.41 -5.87 14.17
C SER A 63 -19.36 -4.44 13.63
N ASN A 64 -20.52 -3.80 13.51
CA ASN A 64 -20.60 -2.40 13.10
C ASN A 64 -19.77 -1.47 14.01
N ASP A 65 -19.76 -1.74 15.31
CA ASP A 65 -18.97 -0.98 16.27
C ASP A 65 -17.47 -1.19 16.09
N GLN A 66 -17.02 -2.43 15.87
CA GLN A 66 -15.62 -2.71 15.59
C GLN A 66 -15.17 -2.02 14.29
N ARG A 67 -16.01 -2.04 13.24
CA ARG A 67 -15.76 -1.33 11.98
C ARG A 67 -15.64 0.19 12.20
N LYS A 68 -16.55 0.80 12.98
CA LYS A 68 -16.52 2.23 13.31
C LYS A 68 -15.26 2.61 14.11
N ARG A 69 -14.86 1.80 15.08
CA ARG A 69 -13.62 2.00 15.86
C ARG A 69 -12.37 1.97 14.96
N MET A 70 -12.31 1.04 14.01
CA MET A 70 -11.19 0.96 13.06
C MET A 70 -11.14 2.17 12.12
N ALA A 71 -12.30 2.64 11.62
CA ALA A 71 -12.38 3.83 10.80
C ALA A 71 -11.88 5.08 11.56
N ASN A 72 -12.40 5.30 12.77
CA ASN A 72 -11.97 6.42 13.63
C ASN A 72 -10.47 6.39 13.92
N ARG A 73 -9.88 5.20 14.13
CA ARG A 73 -8.43 5.05 14.31
C ARG A 73 -7.67 5.48 13.05
N MET A 74 -8.17 5.10 11.87
CA MET A 74 -7.54 5.48 10.61
C MET A 74 -7.61 6.99 10.37
N ASP A 75 -8.73 7.64 10.71
CA ASP A 75 -8.89 9.10 10.58
C ASP A 75 -7.87 9.86 11.43
N LYS A 76 -7.65 9.41 12.68
CA LYS A 76 -6.62 9.98 13.56
C LYS A 76 -5.21 9.81 12.96
N VAL A 77 -4.89 8.63 12.44
CA VAL A 77 -3.58 8.37 11.79
C VAL A 77 -3.41 9.24 10.55
N ASN A 78 -4.45 9.39 9.73
CA ASN A 78 -4.41 10.22 8.53
C ASN A 78 -4.27 11.71 8.88
N LEU A 79 -4.96 12.19 9.93
CA LEU A 79 -4.80 13.55 10.45
C LEU A 79 -3.36 13.80 10.90
N ALA A 80 -2.79 12.90 11.72
CA ALA A 80 -1.40 12.99 12.15
C ALA A 80 -0.43 13.00 10.95
N ARG A 81 -0.64 12.12 9.94
CA ARG A 81 0.18 12.11 8.72
C ARG A 81 0.11 13.44 7.96
N ARG A 82 -1.07 14.07 7.87
CA ARG A 82 -1.23 15.40 7.24
C ARG A 82 -0.52 16.49 8.02
N ILE A 83 -0.63 16.49 9.35
CA ILE A 83 0.06 17.48 10.21
C ILE A 83 1.57 17.33 10.05
N VAL A 84 2.11 16.12 10.17
CA VAL A 84 3.54 15.84 9.97
C VAL A 84 3.98 16.19 8.55
N GLY A 85 3.18 15.87 7.53
CA GLY A 85 3.47 16.25 6.15
C GLY A 85 3.48 17.76 5.92
N LYS A 86 2.64 18.52 6.63
CA LYS A 86 2.67 20.00 6.62
C LYS A 86 3.88 20.56 7.37
N ILE A 87 4.26 19.98 8.51
CA ILE A 87 5.47 20.36 9.25
C ILE A 87 6.72 20.09 8.40
N GLY A 88 6.80 18.94 7.72
CA GLY A 88 7.91 18.61 6.82
C GLY A 88 7.95 19.42 5.52
N ALA A 89 6.86 20.09 5.14
CA ALA A 89 6.87 21.07 4.06
C ALA A 89 7.37 22.44 4.53
N ASN A 90 7.06 22.84 5.77
CA ASN A 90 7.52 24.09 6.40
C ASN A 90 8.97 24.05 6.92
N SER A 91 9.65 22.89 6.93
CA SER A 91 11.06 22.79 7.33
C SER A 91 12.06 23.02 6.21
N ASN A 92 11.59 23.15 4.95
CA ASN A 92 12.48 23.36 3.79
C ASN A 92 12.82 24.84 3.52
N ASP A 93 12.36 25.77 4.36
CA ASP A 93 12.64 27.21 4.20
C ASP A 93 13.70 27.74 5.19
N ILE A 94 14.38 26.88 5.96
CA ILE A 94 15.37 27.30 6.98
C ILE A 94 16.83 27.12 6.52
N ASP A 95 17.11 26.38 5.43
CA ASP A 95 18.49 26.15 4.96
C ASP A 95 18.97 27.21 3.93
N ALA A 96 18.54 28.48 4.06
CA ALA A 96 18.95 29.56 3.15
C ALA A 96 19.46 30.83 3.85
N THR A 97 19.93 30.74 5.10
CA THR A 97 20.72 31.80 5.71
C THR A 97 21.79 31.21 6.65
N ASP A 98 22.95 30.86 6.11
CA ASP A 98 24.22 31.22 6.75
C ASP A 98 25.39 31.10 5.76
N THR A 99 26.12 32.21 5.61
CA THR A 99 27.35 32.46 4.83
C THR A 99 27.24 32.80 3.34
#